data_AF-A0A1Q4D488-F1
#
_entry.id   AF-A0A1Q4D488-F1
#
_cell.length_a   1.000
_cell.length_b   1.000
_cell.length_c   1.000
_cell.angle_alpha   90.00
_cell.angle_beta   90.00
_cell.angle_gamma   90.00
#
_symmetry.space_group_name_H-M   'P 1'
#
loop_
_entity.id
_entity.type
_entity.pdbx_description
1 polymer ?
#
loop_
_entity_poly.entity_id
_entity_poly.type
_entity_poly.pdbx_seq_one_letter_code
_entity_poly.pdbx_strand_id
1 'polypeptide(L)'
;MLAEMRIQGLGVIDDATLDLDPGLTVLTGETGAGKTMVVTGLSLLGGGRAEASRVSEGAKRAVVEGRFTADAAAMAVADEVGADADEDGTLIAIRTVGADGRSRAHLGGRSVPVGVLGRLAEATLAVHGQNDQLRLLRPAEQRALLDRFAGDAVAAPLERYRATRTEWLRVAAELVERRDGARRLAQEADLLRHGLTEIGSVDPQPGEDVELIEQGRRLSAADDLREVASGAHMALVGGDDMEVPAALALIGDARSRLSAAGDSELTALDARLAEALALIGDVGTELTGYLDRLDADPERLASVLSRQAELKALTRKYAADVDGVLAWAAEARERLAGLDVSDEALAGLAAHRDALATDLAEYAVAVTAARTEAAARLAEATTAELAGLAMGDARLLVSVSPREATPGTADTLTIGKATLVAGSSGVDEVELRLVAHGGAAPMPLHKGASGGELSRVMLALEVALAGADPVPTMVFDEVDAGVGGRAAVEIGRRLAKLAARHQVIVVTHLPQVAAYADRHLVVDKSVRGENGARRSIVRRLAEGDRIVELARMLAGLDDTDTGRAHAEELLGAARAHREADRADAPPARRPRRKTPART
;
A
#
# COMPACT_ATOMS: atom_id res chain seq x y z
N MET A 1 23.21 6.00 23.69
CA MET A 1 23.55 4.85 24.57
C MET A 1 22.64 4.86 25.79
N LEU A 2 22.47 3.74 26.50
CA LEU A 2 21.71 3.66 27.75
C LEU A 2 22.68 3.75 28.94
N ALA A 3 22.67 4.87 29.65
CA ALA A 3 23.60 5.11 30.77
C ALA A 3 23.16 4.38 32.04
N GLU A 4 21.87 4.43 32.34
CA GLU A 4 21.29 3.85 33.54
C GLU A 4 19.92 3.25 33.23
N MET A 5 19.60 2.13 33.88
CA MET A 5 18.24 1.60 33.92
C MET A 5 17.82 1.30 35.35
N ARG A 6 16.69 1.84 35.78
CA ARG A 6 16.06 1.52 37.06
C ARG A 6 14.80 0.68 36.85
N ILE A 7 14.68 -0.39 37.62
CA ILE A 7 13.54 -1.31 37.60
C ILE A 7 12.93 -1.33 39.00
N GLN A 8 11.62 -1.12 39.10
CA GLN A 8 10.86 -1.21 40.35
C GLN A 8 9.63 -2.09 40.18
N GLY A 9 9.42 -3.05 41.09
CA GLY A 9 8.24 -3.91 41.14
C GLY A 9 8.00 -4.79 39.91
N LEU A 10 9.06 -5.27 39.26
CA LEU A 10 9.00 -6.13 38.07
C LEU A 10 9.46 -7.56 38.41
N GLY A 11 8.50 -8.49 38.45
CA GLY A 11 8.71 -9.90 38.75
C GLY A 11 9.36 -10.08 40.13
N VAL A 12 10.58 -10.61 40.13
CA VAL A 12 11.38 -10.84 41.36
C VAL A 12 12.26 -9.65 41.76
N ILE A 13 12.22 -8.55 41.00
CA ILE A 13 12.99 -7.32 41.25
C ILE A 13 12.08 -6.29 41.92
N ASP A 14 12.39 -5.95 43.17
CA ASP A 14 11.65 -4.95 43.95
C ASP A 14 12.12 -3.52 43.62
N ASP A 15 13.42 -3.26 43.73
CA ASP A 15 14.09 -2.05 43.23
C ASP A 15 15.53 -2.42 42.83
N ALA A 16 15.92 -2.10 41.60
CA ALA A 16 17.27 -2.30 41.10
C ALA A 16 17.67 -1.14 40.19
N THR A 17 18.87 -0.63 40.39
CA THR A 17 19.48 0.37 39.50
C THR A 17 20.70 -0.25 38.83
N LEU A 18 20.68 -0.30 37.51
CA LEU A 18 21.75 -0.83 36.67
C LEU A 18 22.52 0.34 36.09
N ASP A 19 23.70 0.59 36.66
CA ASP A 19 24.70 1.52 36.12
C ASP A 19 25.46 0.79 35.00
N LEU A 20 25.23 1.17 33.75
CA LEU A 20 25.68 0.46 32.55
C LEU A 20 26.94 1.11 31.97
N ASP A 21 27.89 0.29 31.55
CA ASP A 21 29.13 0.78 30.94
C ASP A 21 28.95 1.06 29.44
N PRO A 22 29.63 2.08 28.86
CA PRO A 22 29.67 2.27 27.42
C PRO A 22 30.32 1.11 26.64
N GLY A 23 31.11 0.26 27.31
CA GLY A 23 31.68 -0.95 26.73
C GLY A 23 30.81 -2.19 26.97
N LEU A 24 31.43 -3.28 27.42
CA LEU A 24 30.75 -4.55 27.69
C LEU A 24 30.27 -4.62 29.15
N THR A 25 28.96 -4.59 29.33
CA THR A 25 28.31 -4.89 30.61
C THR A 25 27.77 -6.31 30.61
N VAL A 26 28.18 -7.12 31.59
CA VAL A 26 27.69 -8.49 31.79
C VAL A 26 26.83 -8.58 33.03
N LEU A 27 25.70 -9.26 32.91
CA LEU A 27 24.81 -9.64 34.00
C LEU A 27 24.93 -11.14 34.30
N THR A 28 25.44 -11.49 35.48
CA THR A 28 25.46 -12.88 36.00
C THR A 28 24.55 -13.01 37.22
N GLY A 29 24.43 -14.21 37.76
CA GLY A 29 23.61 -14.49 38.94
C GLY A 29 23.05 -15.90 38.93
N GLU A 30 22.61 -16.36 40.09
CA GLU A 30 22.21 -17.74 40.33
C GLU A 30 20.78 -18.04 39.86
N THR A 31 19.87 -17.06 39.91
CA THR A 31 18.48 -17.27 39.50
C THR A 31 18.25 -16.83 38.05
N GLY A 32 17.61 -17.67 37.24
CA GLY A 32 17.19 -17.31 35.89
C GLY A 32 16.15 -16.18 35.90
N ALA A 33 15.25 -16.17 36.88
CA ALA A 33 14.15 -15.22 36.97
C ALA A 33 14.60 -13.75 37.06
N GLY A 34 15.63 -13.44 37.84
CA GLY A 34 16.11 -12.06 37.98
C GLY A 34 16.76 -11.52 36.70
N LYS A 35 17.55 -12.35 36.02
CA LYS A 35 18.16 -12.02 34.72
C LYS A 35 17.09 -11.78 33.65
N THR A 36 16.08 -12.65 33.56
CA THR A 36 14.95 -12.48 32.63
C THR A 36 14.17 -11.19 32.90
N MET A 37 14.04 -10.76 34.17
CA MET A 37 13.38 -9.49 34.48
C MET A 37 14.18 -8.27 34.02
N VAL A 38 15.51 -8.31 34.05
CA VAL A 38 16.35 -7.24 33.47
C VAL A 38 16.14 -7.14 31.96
N VAL A 39 16.18 -8.27 31.25
CA VAL A 39 15.91 -8.30 29.78
C VAL A 39 14.49 -7.85 29.47
N THR A 40 13.52 -8.24 30.30
CA THR A 40 12.14 -7.75 30.21
C THR A 40 12.08 -6.24 30.38
N GLY A 41 12.84 -5.67 31.33
CA GLY A 41 12.94 -4.23 31.53
C GLY A 41 13.46 -3.50 30.28
N LEU A 42 14.54 -4.00 29.69
CA LEU A 42 15.09 -3.46 28.43
C LEU A 42 14.07 -3.55 27.29
N SER A 43 13.35 -4.67 27.19
CA SER A 43 12.29 -4.85 26.19
C SER A 43 11.11 -3.89 26.40
N LEU A 44 10.76 -3.57 27.65
CA LEU A 44 9.71 -2.61 28.01
C LEU A 44 10.09 -1.17 27.66
N LEU A 45 11.36 -0.78 27.86
CA LEU A 45 11.90 0.48 27.35
C LEU A 45 11.91 0.50 25.82
N GLY A 46 12.06 -0.68 25.19
CA GLY A 46 11.92 -0.91 23.75
C GLY A 46 10.50 -0.81 23.18
N GLY A 47 9.50 -0.43 23.99
CA GLY A 47 8.09 -0.42 23.55
C GLY A 47 7.45 -1.81 23.46
N GLY A 48 8.11 -2.83 24.01
CA GLY A 48 7.62 -4.21 24.04
C GLY A 48 6.30 -4.37 24.80
N ARG A 49 5.68 -5.55 24.63
CA ARG A 49 4.39 -5.88 25.23
C ARG A 49 4.49 -5.86 26.76
N ALA A 50 3.56 -5.15 27.40
CA ALA A 50 3.40 -5.15 28.83
C ALA A 50 2.50 -6.31 29.28
N GLU A 51 2.87 -6.98 30.38
CA GLU A 51 2.13 -8.10 30.95
C GLU A 51 1.91 -7.84 32.45
N ALA A 52 0.65 -7.80 32.89
CA ALA A 52 0.30 -7.59 34.30
C ALA A 52 0.84 -8.71 35.21
N SER A 53 0.95 -9.93 34.68
CA SER A 53 1.52 -11.09 35.38
C SER A 53 2.99 -10.91 35.75
N ARG A 54 3.70 -9.95 35.13
CA ARG A 54 5.09 -9.62 35.46
C ARG A 54 5.21 -8.51 36.50
N VAL A 55 4.11 -7.94 36.99
CA VAL A 55 4.15 -7.03 38.15
C VAL A 55 4.42 -7.87 39.41
N SER A 56 5.34 -7.41 40.26
CA SER A 56 5.69 -8.13 41.50
C SER A 56 4.46 -8.40 42.36
N GLU A 57 4.44 -9.55 43.01
CA GLU A 57 3.34 -9.95 43.90
C GLU A 57 3.17 -8.93 45.03
N GLY A 58 1.96 -8.40 45.18
CA GLY A 58 1.64 -7.34 46.15
C GLY A 58 1.96 -5.91 45.71
N ALA A 59 2.62 -5.70 44.56
CA ALA A 59 2.86 -4.38 44.00
C ALA A 59 1.66 -3.89 43.18
N LYS A 60 1.35 -2.58 43.26
CA LYS A 60 0.27 -1.97 42.45
C LYS A 60 0.69 -1.76 40.98
N ARG A 61 1.99 -1.61 40.73
CA ARG A 61 2.58 -1.33 39.42
C ARG A 61 4.06 -1.72 39.38
N ALA A 62 4.55 -2.01 38.18
CA ALA A 62 5.96 -2.05 37.83
C ALA A 62 6.36 -0.76 37.10
N VAL A 63 7.57 -0.27 37.33
CA VAL A 63 8.15 0.90 36.65
C VAL A 63 9.53 0.53 36.12
N VAL A 64 9.78 0.83 34.85
CA VAL A 64 11.10 0.74 34.25
C VAL A 64 11.46 2.12 33.71
N GLU A 65 12.58 2.65 34.17
CA GLU A 65 13.11 3.95 33.77
C GLU A 65 14.49 3.74 33.13
N GLY A 66 14.72 4.35 31.97
CA GLY A 66 16.00 4.34 31.27
C GLY A 66 16.47 5.75 30.96
N ARG A 67 17.75 6.03 31.23
CA ARG A 67 18.42 7.29 30.88
C ARG A 67 19.24 7.07 29.62
N PHE A 68 18.76 7.59 28.50
CA PHE A 68 19.43 7.47 27.20
C PHE A 68 20.27 8.72 26.93
N THR A 69 21.40 8.59 26.23
CA THR A 69 22.11 9.76 25.69
C THR A 69 21.22 10.49 24.70
N ALA A 70 21.10 11.81 24.82
CA ALA A 70 20.35 12.66 23.89
C ALA A 70 21.15 12.94 22.61
N ASP A 71 21.45 11.90 21.84
CA ASP A 71 22.05 12.05 20.51
C ASP A 71 21.04 12.55 19.47
N ALA A 72 21.51 12.85 18.26
CA ALA A 72 20.68 13.46 17.22
C ALA A 72 19.47 12.59 16.83
N ALA A 73 19.60 11.26 16.87
CA ALA A 73 18.53 10.34 16.54
C ALA A 73 17.49 10.26 17.66
N ALA A 74 17.94 10.18 18.92
CA ALA A 74 17.07 10.23 20.09
C ALA A 74 16.30 11.56 20.18
N MET A 75 16.98 12.68 19.92
CA MET A 75 16.36 14.02 19.94
C MET A 75 15.33 14.22 18.82
N ALA A 76 15.55 13.67 17.63
CA ALA A 76 14.55 13.73 16.57
C ALA A 76 13.20 13.12 17.00
N VAL A 77 13.23 11.98 17.71
CA VAL A 77 12.02 11.35 18.27
C VAL A 77 11.43 12.20 19.41
N ALA A 78 12.27 12.82 20.23
CA ALA A 78 11.83 13.69 21.33
C ALA A 78 11.12 14.95 20.81
N ASP A 79 11.69 15.62 19.81
CA ASP A 79 11.17 16.85 19.19
C ASP A 79 9.77 16.63 18.57
N GLU A 80 9.52 15.48 17.94
CA GLU A 80 8.21 15.11 17.36
C GLU A 80 7.07 15.15 18.39
N VAL A 81 7.37 14.82 19.65
CA VAL A 81 6.41 14.77 20.76
C VAL A 81 6.57 15.94 21.74
N GLY A 82 7.50 16.85 21.44
CA GLY A 82 7.92 17.97 22.27
C GLY A 82 8.50 17.55 23.63
N ALA A 83 9.14 16.39 23.71
CA ALA A 83 9.86 15.96 24.91
C ALA A 83 11.24 16.65 24.95
N ASP A 84 11.66 17.06 26.14
CA ASP A 84 12.94 17.73 26.35
C ASP A 84 13.97 16.76 26.97
N ALA A 85 15.24 16.95 26.62
CA ALA A 85 16.35 16.32 27.33
C ALA A 85 16.59 17.01 28.68
N ASP A 86 17.13 16.26 29.63
CA ASP A 86 17.53 16.74 30.95
C ASP A 86 18.85 17.56 30.85
N GLU A 87 19.19 18.33 31.89
CA GLU A 87 20.33 19.25 31.89
C GLU A 87 21.68 18.53 31.71
N ASP A 88 21.74 17.24 32.06
CA ASP A 88 22.90 16.36 31.91
C ASP A 88 23.09 15.80 30.47
N GLY A 89 22.20 16.19 29.53
CA GLY A 89 22.23 15.70 28.15
C GLY A 89 21.67 14.28 28.01
N THR A 90 20.85 13.82 28.95
CA THR A 90 20.14 12.54 28.87
C THR A 90 18.65 12.73 28.59
N LEU A 91 18.06 11.75 27.91
CA LEU A 91 16.64 11.66 27.65
C LEU A 91 16.07 10.51 28.49
N ILE A 92 15.14 10.85 29.37
CA ILE A 92 14.53 9.89 30.30
C ILE A 92 13.30 9.26 29.65
N ALA A 93 13.30 7.93 29.52
CA ALA A 93 12.15 7.15 29.07
C ALA A 93 11.63 6.28 30.21
N ILE A 94 10.31 6.31 30.45
CA ILE A 94 9.68 5.58 31.54
C ILE A 94 8.53 4.74 31.00
N ARG A 95 8.54 3.45 31.35
CA ARG A 95 7.43 2.51 31.12
C ARG A 95 6.83 2.11 32.46
N THR A 96 5.53 2.34 32.64
CA THR A 96 4.79 1.89 33.82
C THR A 96 3.76 0.84 33.42
N VAL A 97 3.66 -0.25 34.17
CA VAL A 97 2.70 -1.34 33.97
C VAL A 97 1.94 -1.56 35.27
N GLY A 98 0.62 -1.33 35.28
CA GLY A 98 -0.25 -1.58 36.42
C GLY A 98 -0.61 -3.06 36.55
N ALA A 99 -0.85 -3.50 37.78
CA ALA A 99 -1.39 -4.84 38.04
C ALA A 99 -2.81 -5.04 37.46
N ASP A 100 -3.50 -3.95 37.14
CA ASP A 100 -4.78 -3.92 36.42
C ASP A 100 -4.65 -4.09 34.90
N GLY A 101 -3.42 -4.25 34.39
CA GLY A 101 -3.11 -4.40 32.97
C GLY A 101 -2.97 -3.09 32.20
N ARG A 102 -3.21 -1.92 32.82
CA ARG A 102 -3.00 -0.64 32.14
C ARG A 102 -1.50 -0.34 32.06
N SER A 103 -1.04 0.14 30.90
CA SER A 103 0.34 0.57 30.73
C SER A 103 0.44 2.01 30.24
N ARG A 104 1.44 2.74 30.74
CA ARG A 104 1.71 4.13 30.39
C ARG A 104 3.18 4.28 29.99
N ALA A 105 3.45 5.15 29.03
CA ALA A 105 4.78 5.48 28.57
C ALA A 105 5.03 6.99 28.73
N HIS A 106 6.24 7.36 29.13
CA HIS A 106 6.68 8.74 29.20
C HIS A 106 8.05 8.91 28.55
N LEU A 107 8.28 10.07 27.95
CA LEU A 107 9.56 10.47 27.37
C LEU A 107 9.81 11.94 27.71
N GLY A 108 10.97 12.27 28.27
CA GLY A 108 11.33 13.65 28.65
C GLY A 108 10.27 14.32 29.52
N GLY A 109 9.70 13.57 30.50
CA GLY A 109 8.65 14.06 31.39
C GLY A 109 7.23 14.12 30.79
N ARG A 110 7.04 13.86 29.49
CA ARG A 110 5.72 13.89 28.83
C ARG A 110 5.12 12.50 28.68
N SER A 111 3.79 12.40 28.81
CA SER A 111 3.04 11.19 28.50
C SER A 111 2.96 10.99 26.98
N VAL A 112 3.38 9.81 26.49
CA VAL A 112 3.45 9.51 25.05
C VAL A 112 2.82 8.15 24.72
N PRO A 113 2.39 7.91 23.47
CA PRO A 113 2.05 6.57 23.01
C PRO A 113 3.25 5.61 23.11
N VAL A 114 2.99 4.33 23.39
CA VAL A 114 4.07 3.30 23.48
C VAL A 114 4.93 3.22 22.22
N GLY A 115 4.34 3.46 21.04
CA GLY A 115 5.05 3.43 19.77
C GLY A 115 6.21 4.44 19.71
N VAL A 116 6.15 5.52 20.49
CA VAL A 116 7.25 6.50 20.58
C VAL A 116 8.47 5.89 21.27
N LEU A 117 8.27 5.11 22.33
CA LEU A 117 9.38 4.35 22.96
C LEU A 117 9.95 3.30 22.00
N GLY A 118 9.10 2.68 21.18
CA GLY A 118 9.54 1.79 20.10
C GLY A 118 10.46 2.50 19.11
N ARG A 119 10.09 3.69 18.61
CA ARG A 119 10.92 4.48 17.70
C ARG A 119 12.23 4.95 18.35
N LEU A 120 12.18 5.36 19.62
CA LEU A 120 13.39 5.71 20.37
C LEU A 120 14.34 4.52 20.47
N ALA A 121 13.81 3.34 20.76
CA ALA A 121 14.62 2.13 20.85
C ALA A 121 15.18 1.69 19.49
N GLU A 122 14.42 1.80 18.40
CA GLU A 122 14.97 1.56 17.05
C GLU A 122 16.20 2.43 16.73
N ALA A 123 16.26 3.63 17.29
CA ALA A 123 17.40 4.53 17.15
C ALA A 123 18.54 4.25 18.15
N THR A 124 18.25 3.68 19.34
CA THR A 124 19.18 3.70 20.48
C THR A 124 19.49 2.34 21.10
N LEU A 125 18.66 1.32 20.90
CA LEU A 125 18.68 0.03 21.59
C LEU A 125 18.21 -1.13 20.68
N ALA A 126 19.11 -2.04 20.34
CA ALA A 126 18.79 -3.33 19.73
C ALA A 126 18.80 -4.44 20.79
N VAL A 127 17.72 -5.23 20.91
CA VAL A 127 17.59 -6.29 21.92
C VAL A 127 17.53 -7.66 21.27
N HIS A 128 18.68 -8.31 21.07
CA HIS A 128 18.81 -9.64 20.47
C HIS A 128 18.51 -10.76 21.48
N GLY A 129 17.21 -11.00 21.68
CA GLY A 129 16.67 -12.17 22.40
C GLY A 129 15.57 -12.87 21.59
N GLN A 130 14.80 -13.77 22.22
CA GLN A 130 13.80 -14.61 21.55
C GLN A 130 12.78 -13.84 20.68
N ASN A 131 12.42 -12.60 21.05
CA ASN A 131 11.46 -11.79 20.28
C ASN A 131 12.08 -11.06 19.07
N ASP A 132 13.36 -10.67 19.13
CA ASP A 132 14.04 -9.95 18.04
C ASP A 132 14.61 -10.90 17.00
N GLN A 133 14.92 -12.14 17.42
CA GLN A 133 15.10 -13.27 16.52
C GLN A 133 13.96 -13.40 15.50
N LEU A 134 12.71 -13.06 15.88
CA LEU A 134 11.55 -13.04 14.99
C LEU A 134 11.52 -11.83 14.04
N ARG A 135 12.13 -10.70 14.42
CA ARG A 135 12.18 -9.47 13.61
C ARG A 135 13.12 -9.66 12.41
N LEU A 136 14.30 -10.24 12.61
CA LEU A 136 15.23 -10.55 11.50
C LEU A 136 14.67 -11.60 10.53
N LEU A 137 13.55 -12.25 10.84
CA LEU A 137 12.85 -13.12 9.89
C LEU A 137 12.11 -12.35 8.81
N ARG A 138 11.88 -11.04 8.99
CA ARG A 138 11.16 -10.22 8.03
C ARG A 138 12.07 -9.86 6.85
N PRO A 139 11.66 -10.11 5.59
CA PRO A 139 12.47 -9.77 4.42
C PRO A 139 12.88 -8.29 4.35
N ALA A 140 12.03 -7.38 4.83
CA ALA A 140 12.34 -5.96 4.89
C ALA A 140 13.52 -5.64 5.81
N GLU A 141 13.64 -6.33 6.94
CA GLU A 141 14.72 -6.13 7.93
C GLU A 141 16.02 -6.74 7.44
N GLN A 142 15.97 -7.92 6.80
CA GLN A 142 17.14 -8.54 6.17
C GLN A 142 17.70 -7.66 5.05
N ARG A 143 16.84 -7.08 4.21
CA ARG A 143 17.25 -6.09 3.21
C ARG A 143 17.83 -4.84 3.87
N ALA A 144 17.20 -4.31 4.91
CA ALA A 144 17.72 -3.13 5.61
C ALA A 144 19.11 -3.40 6.22
N LEU A 145 19.34 -4.59 6.78
CA LEU A 145 20.64 -5.03 7.29
C LEU A 145 21.70 -5.04 6.17
N LEU A 146 21.37 -5.64 5.02
CA LEU A 146 22.27 -5.66 3.87
C LEU A 146 22.57 -4.25 3.34
N ASP A 147 21.54 -3.41 3.22
CA ASP A 147 21.68 -2.02 2.76
C ASP A 147 22.55 -1.20 3.73
N ARG A 148 22.41 -1.41 5.06
CA ARG A 148 23.31 -0.81 6.08
C ARG A 148 24.75 -1.27 5.92
N PHE A 149 24.97 -2.57 5.74
CA PHE A 149 26.30 -3.13 5.50
C PHE A 149 26.96 -2.57 4.22
N ALA A 150 26.16 -2.35 3.18
CA ALA A 150 26.63 -1.79 1.91
C ALA A 150 26.95 -0.29 2.00
N GLY A 151 26.30 0.45 2.91
CA GLY A 151 26.50 1.88 3.11
C GLY A 151 26.15 2.70 1.86
N ASP A 152 26.99 3.70 1.55
CA ASP A 152 26.78 4.64 0.44
C ASP A 152 26.65 3.97 -0.93
N ALA A 153 27.24 2.77 -1.10
CA ALA A 153 27.16 2.00 -2.34
C ALA A 153 25.70 1.63 -2.70
N VAL A 154 24.84 1.40 -1.71
CA VAL A 154 23.40 1.18 -1.91
C VAL A 154 22.60 2.45 -1.63
N ALA A 155 22.96 3.23 -0.59
CA ALA A 155 22.16 4.38 -0.17
C ALA A 155 22.03 5.45 -1.26
N ALA A 156 23.13 5.81 -1.95
CA ALA A 156 23.11 6.84 -2.99
C ALA A 156 22.26 6.46 -4.22
N PRO A 157 22.42 5.28 -4.86
CA PRO A 157 21.53 4.90 -5.98
C PRO A 157 20.09 4.65 -5.52
N LEU A 158 19.86 4.17 -4.28
CA LEU A 158 18.52 3.96 -3.74
C LEU A 158 17.76 5.28 -3.51
N GLU A 159 18.45 6.34 -3.09
CA GLU A 159 17.86 7.68 -2.97
C GLU A 159 17.38 8.21 -4.33
N ARG A 160 18.23 8.10 -5.37
CA ARG A 160 17.87 8.49 -6.74
C ARG A 160 16.72 7.65 -7.29
N TYR A 161 16.75 6.34 -7.03
CA TYR A 161 15.66 5.43 -7.36
C TYR A 161 14.35 5.91 -6.74
N ARG A 162 14.33 6.24 -5.43
CA ARG A 162 13.13 6.69 -4.72
C ARG A 162 12.59 8.02 -5.26
N ALA A 163 13.46 8.99 -5.52
CA ALA A 163 13.06 10.28 -6.09
C ALA A 163 12.44 10.10 -7.48
N THR A 164 13.11 9.34 -8.35
CA THR A 164 12.64 9.04 -9.71
C THR A 164 11.33 8.26 -9.70
N ARG A 165 11.20 7.29 -8.79
CA ARG A 165 9.96 6.49 -8.63
C ARG A 165 8.77 7.36 -8.25
N THR A 166 8.95 8.28 -7.32
CA THR A 166 7.87 9.19 -6.89
C THR A 166 7.36 10.00 -8.07
N GLU A 167 8.28 10.55 -8.87
CA GLU A 167 7.91 11.32 -10.05
C GLU A 167 7.29 10.45 -11.16
N TRP A 168 7.85 9.26 -11.40
CA TRP A 168 7.33 8.30 -12.35
C TRP A 168 5.87 7.90 -12.04
N LEU A 169 5.56 7.62 -10.77
CA LEU A 169 4.19 7.30 -10.35
C LEU A 169 3.24 8.49 -10.51
N ARG A 170 3.71 9.70 -10.18
CA ARG A 170 2.93 10.94 -10.36
C ARG A 170 2.55 11.13 -11.82
N VAL A 171 3.52 11.02 -12.74
CA VAL A 171 3.31 11.18 -14.18
C VAL A 171 2.46 10.05 -14.77
N ALA A 172 2.65 8.81 -14.31
CA ALA A 172 1.83 7.68 -14.72
C ALA A 172 0.36 7.85 -14.31
N ALA A 173 0.09 8.31 -13.08
CA ALA A 173 -1.27 8.59 -12.62
C ALA A 173 -1.91 9.73 -13.42
N GLU A 174 -1.17 10.83 -13.63
CA GLU A 174 -1.62 11.97 -14.43
C GLU A 174 -1.96 11.56 -15.87
N LEU A 175 -1.13 10.70 -16.49
CA LEU A 175 -1.38 10.18 -17.83
C LEU A 175 -2.68 9.36 -17.91
N VAL A 176 -2.95 8.51 -16.91
CA VAL A 176 -4.19 7.72 -16.86
C VAL A 176 -5.40 8.64 -16.74
N GLU A 177 -5.37 9.61 -15.83
CA GLU A 177 -6.47 10.57 -15.64
C GLU A 177 -6.75 11.38 -16.90
N ARG A 178 -5.70 11.93 -17.53
CA ARG A 178 -5.86 12.71 -18.77
C ARG A 178 -6.33 11.86 -19.93
N ARG A 179 -5.85 10.62 -20.07
CA ARG A 179 -6.29 9.70 -21.13
C ARG A 179 -7.76 9.33 -20.98
N ASP A 180 -8.20 9.04 -19.76
CA ASP A 180 -9.59 8.69 -19.49
C ASP A 180 -10.50 9.93 -19.64
N GLY A 181 -10.01 11.12 -19.30
CA GLY A 181 -10.63 12.40 -19.64
C GLY A 181 -10.81 12.60 -21.15
N ALA A 182 -9.72 12.47 -21.92
CA ALA A 182 -9.74 12.60 -23.37
C ALA A 182 -10.68 11.59 -24.05
N ARG A 183 -10.71 10.35 -23.56
CA ARG A 183 -11.64 9.32 -24.06
C ARG A 183 -13.11 9.73 -23.85
N ARG A 184 -13.46 10.31 -22.70
CA ARG A 184 -14.82 10.81 -22.45
C ARG A 184 -15.18 11.98 -23.37
N LEU A 185 -14.26 12.93 -23.53
CA LEU A 185 -14.46 14.07 -24.44
C LEU A 185 -14.62 13.61 -25.90
N ALA A 186 -13.84 12.62 -26.34
CA ALA A 186 -13.97 12.04 -27.67
C ALA A 186 -15.34 11.36 -27.89
N GLN A 187 -15.82 10.59 -26.91
CA GLN A 187 -17.16 9.97 -26.96
C GLN A 187 -18.27 11.01 -27.01
N GLU A 188 -18.16 12.09 -26.23
CA GLU A 188 -19.10 13.21 -26.27
C GLU A 188 -19.07 13.91 -27.65
N ALA A 189 -17.88 14.17 -28.19
CA ALA A 189 -17.72 14.78 -29.50
C ALA A 189 -18.34 13.92 -30.61
N ASP A 190 -18.19 12.59 -30.56
CA ASP A 190 -18.80 11.67 -31.53
C ASP A 190 -20.33 11.70 -31.47
N LEU A 191 -20.92 11.73 -30.26
CA LEU A 191 -22.37 11.86 -30.06
C LEU A 191 -22.90 13.19 -30.62
N LEU A 192 -22.22 14.30 -30.33
CA LEU A 192 -22.59 15.62 -30.83
C LEU A 192 -22.50 15.70 -32.36
N ARG A 193 -21.39 15.21 -32.96
CA ARG A 193 -21.23 15.17 -34.42
C ARG A 193 -22.28 14.30 -35.10
N HIS A 194 -22.64 13.17 -34.50
CA HIS A 194 -23.69 12.30 -35.03
C HIS A 194 -25.04 13.02 -35.03
N GLY A 195 -25.42 13.66 -33.92
CA GLY A 195 -26.67 14.41 -33.84
C GLY A 195 -26.72 15.60 -34.80
N LEU A 196 -25.61 16.35 -34.94
CA LEU A 196 -25.51 17.43 -35.92
C LEU A 196 -25.64 16.94 -37.36
N THR A 197 -25.07 15.78 -37.68
CA THR A 197 -25.20 15.15 -39.01
C THR A 197 -26.63 14.70 -39.26
N GLU A 198 -27.28 14.09 -38.27
CA GLU A 198 -28.68 13.65 -38.38
C GLU A 198 -29.62 14.84 -38.61
N ILE A 199 -29.52 15.89 -37.79
CA ILE A 199 -30.33 17.11 -37.93
C ILE A 199 -30.02 17.79 -39.28
N GLY A 200 -28.75 17.89 -39.65
CA GLY A 200 -28.33 18.52 -40.92
C GLY A 200 -28.80 17.76 -42.16
N SER A 201 -29.02 16.44 -42.08
CA SER A 201 -29.54 15.64 -43.20
C SER A 201 -31.02 15.87 -43.49
N VAL A 202 -31.79 16.25 -42.46
CA VAL A 202 -33.22 16.58 -42.58
C VAL A 202 -33.42 18.07 -42.87
N ASP A 203 -32.50 18.93 -42.43
CA ASP A 203 -32.53 20.38 -42.63
C ASP A 203 -33.87 21.03 -42.19
N PRO A 204 -34.26 20.88 -40.91
CA PRO A 204 -35.52 21.43 -40.43
C PRO A 204 -35.50 22.96 -40.38
N GLN A 205 -36.61 23.60 -40.73
CA GLN A 205 -36.74 25.06 -40.70
C GLN A 205 -37.53 25.54 -39.48
N PRO A 206 -37.26 26.75 -38.94
CA PRO A 206 -38.00 27.30 -37.81
C PRO A 206 -39.51 27.36 -38.09
N GLY A 207 -40.33 26.88 -37.16
CA GLY A 207 -41.79 26.83 -37.27
C GLY A 207 -42.37 25.88 -38.34
N GLU A 208 -41.53 25.10 -39.02
CA GLU A 208 -41.95 24.20 -40.12
C GLU A 208 -42.96 23.14 -39.67
N ASP A 209 -42.79 22.60 -38.46
CA ASP A 209 -43.69 21.61 -37.87
C ASP A 209 -45.11 22.16 -37.67
N VAL A 210 -45.24 23.39 -37.17
CA VAL A 210 -46.55 24.05 -36.98
C VAL A 210 -47.23 24.30 -38.32
N GLU A 211 -46.48 24.80 -39.31
CA GLU A 211 -47.00 25.06 -40.66
C GLU A 211 -47.48 23.77 -41.34
N LEU A 212 -46.67 22.70 -41.26
CA LEU A 212 -47.00 21.42 -41.88
C LEU A 212 -48.19 20.74 -41.19
N ILE A 213 -48.35 20.87 -39.87
CA ILE A 213 -49.53 20.34 -39.16
C ILE A 213 -50.81 21.01 -39.69
N GLU A 214 -50.82 22.34 -39.80
CA GLU A 214 -51.96 23.09 -40.32
C GLU A 214 -52.22 22.82 -41.81
N GLN A 215 -51.16 22.65 -42.62
CA GLN A 215 -51.29 22.27 -44.02
C GLN A 215 -51.83 20.85 -44.17
N GLY A 216 -51.28 19.88 -43.44
CA GLY A 216 -51.70 18.48 -43.48
C GLY A 216 -53.15 18.30 -43.04
N ARG A 217 -53.59 19.02 -42.00
CA ARG A 217 -54.99 19.01 -41.57
C ARG A 217 -55.95 19.48 -42.67
N ARG A 218 -55.60 20.56 -43.38
CA ARG A 218 -56.42 21.09 -44.49
C ARG A 218 -56.48 20.13 -45.67
N LEU A 219 -55.33 19.58 -46.06
CA LEU A 219 -55.23 18.64 -47.19
C LEU A 219 -55.95 17.31 -46.88
N SER A 220 -55.79 16.76 -45.68
CA SER A 220 -56.48 15.52 -45.26
C SER A 220 -57.99 15.69 -45.28
N ALA A 221 -58.51 16.83 -44.80
CA ALA A 221 -59.96 17.09 -44.85
C ALA A 221 -60.49 17.18 -46.30
N ALA A 222 -59.71 17.73 -47.23
CA ALA A 222 -60.07 17.77 -48.64
C ALA A 222 -60.00 16.37 -49.29
N ASP A 223 -59.02 15.54 -48.91
CA ASP A 223 -58.85 14.18 -49.41
C ASP A 223 -59.97 13.25 -48.91
N ASP A 224 -60.34 13.32 -47.63
CA ASP A 224 -61.47 12.58 -47.06
C ASP A 224 -62.79 12.89 -47.81
N LEU A 225 -63.02 14.18 -48.12
CA LEU A 225 -64.19 14.60 -48.89
C LEU A 225 -64.14 14.09 -50.33
N ARG A 226 -62.94 14.00 -50.93
CA ARG A 226 -62.73 13.47 -52.28
C ARG A 226 -63.03 11.98 -52.31
N GLU A 227 -62.54 11.22 -51.33
CA GLU A 227 -62.78 9.78 -51.22
C GLU A 227 -64.28 9.49 -51.09
N VAL A 228 -64.99 10.22 -50.21
CA VAL A 228 -66.44 10.07 -50.03
C VAL A 228 -67.20 10.42 -51.32
N ALA A 229 -66.90 11.56 -51.94
CA ALA A 229 -67.60 12.00 -53.14
C ALA A 229 -67.30 11.10 -54.35
N SER A 230 -66.05 10.65 -54.51
CA SER A 230 -65.65 9.72 -55.56
C SER A 230 -66.28 8.34 -55.37
N GLY A 231 -66.31 7.82 -54.14
CA GLY A 231 -66.96 6.57 -53.80
C GLY A 231 -68.48 6.60 -54.08
N ALA A 232 -69.15 7.71 -53.70
CA ALA A 232 -70.56 7.92 -54.03
C ALA A 232 -70.78 8.02 -55.55
N HIS A 233 -69.94 8.76 -56.27
CA HIS A 233 -70.01 8.88 -57.72
C HIS A 233 -69.84 7.53 -58.42
N MET A 234 -68.83 6.74 -58.03
CA MET A 234 -68.59 5.40 -58.56
C MET A 234 -69.78 4.46 -58.30
N ALA A 235 -70.43 4.52 -57.13
CA ALA A 235 -71.59 3.68 -56.83
C ALA A 235 -72.83 4.05 -57.67
N LEU A 236 -73.02 5.34 -57.99
CA LEU A 236 -74.19 5.83 -58.72
C LEU A 236 -74.01 5.72 -60.24
N VAL A 237 -72.89 6.23 -60.76
CA VAL A 237 -72.62 6.41 -62.18
C VAL A 237 -71.79 5.27 -62.76
N GLY A 238 -70.89 4.69 -61.97
CA GLY A 238 -69.97 3.64 -62.41
C GLY A 238 -68.63 4.17 -62.90
N GLY A 239 -67.74 3.24 -63.25
CA GLY A 239 -66.44 3.49 -63.85
C GLY A 239 -66.06 2.31 -64.75
N ASP A 240 -65.02 2.50 -65.59
CA ASP A 240 -64.68 1.57 -66.67
C ASP A 240 -64.27 0.16 -66.20
N ASP A 241 -63.96 -0.04 -64.91
CA ASP A 241 -63.46 -1.30 -64.33
C ASP A 241 -64.24 -1.77 -63.07
N MET A 242 -65.57 -1.58 -63.04
CA MET A 242 -66.39 -1.98 -61.89
C MET A 242 -66.92 -3.42 -62.00
N GLU A 243 -66.62 -4.28 -61.02
CA GLU A 243 -67.18 -5.65 -60.92
C GLU A 243 -68.68 -5.67 -60.63
N VAL A 244 -69.17 -4.64 -59.93
CA VAL A 244 -70.59 -4.49 -59.58
C VAL A 244 -71.18 -3.38 -60.44
N PRO A 245 -72.32 -3.63 -61.13
CA PRO A 245 -72.96 -2.60 -61.94
C PRO A 245 -73.42 -1.41 -61.07
N ALA A 246 -73.20 -0.19 -61.56
CA ALA A 246 -73.64 1.02 -60.89
C ALA A 246 -75.16 1.15 -60.84
N ALA A 247 -75.68 2.00 -59.95
CA ALA A 247 -77.11 2.21 -59.78
C ALA A 247 -77.82 2.58 -61.10
N LEU A 248 -77.22 3.46 -61.92
CA LEU A 248 -77.77 3.81 -63.23
C LEU A 248 -77.89 2.59 -64.16
N ALA A 249 -76.89 1.71 -64.18
CA ALA A 249 -76.90 0.52 -65.02
C ALA A 249 -77.95 -0.50 -64.54
N LEU A 250 -78.06 -0.72 -63.23
CA LEU A 250 -79.04 -1.64 -62.63
C LEU A 250 -80.48 -1.19 -62.88
N ILE A 251 -80.75 0.11 -62.73
CA ILE A 251 -82.09 0.67 -62.99
C ILE A 251 -82.39 0.66 -64.48
N GLY A 252 -81.39 0.93 -65.34
CA GLY A 252 -81.50 0.78 -66.79
C GLY A 252 -81.88 -0.64 -67.22
N ASP A 253 -81.22 -1.66 -66.66
CA ASP A 253 -81.56 -3.07 -66.90
C ASP A 253 -82.97 -3.41 -66.39
N ALA A 254 -83.34 -2.97 -65.19
CA ALA A 254 -84.69 -3.16 -64.65
C ALA A 254 -85.76 -2.58 -65.59
N ARG A 255 -85.57 -1.37 -66.13
CA ARG A 255 -86.47 -0.77 -67.12
C ARG A 255 -86.57 -1.61 -68.40
N SER A 256 -85.43 -2.04 -68.93
CA SER A 256 -85.41 -2.89 -70.14
C SER A 256 -86.21 -4.19 -69.93
N ARG A 257 -86.11 -4.80 -68.75
CA ARG A 257 -86.85 -6.04 -68.42
C ARG A 257 -88.34 -5.80 -68.23
N LEU A 258 -88.73 -4.73 -67.51
CA LEU A 258 -90.14 -4.39 -67.30
C LEU A 258 -90.82 -4.01 -68.61
N SER A 259 -90.16 -3.21 -69.46
CA SER A 259 -90.69 -2.84 -70.78
C SER A 259 -90.83 -4.05 -71.72
N ALA A 260 -90.04 -5.10 -71.55
CA ALA A 260 -90.11 -6.31 -72.36
C ALA A 260 -91.20 -7.31 -71.91
N ALA A 261 -91.81 -7.11 -70.73
CA ALA A 261 -92.76 -8.06 -70.15
C ALA A 261 -94.15 -8.07 -70.83
N GLY A 262 -94.52 -6.97 -71.50
CA GLY A 262 -95.81 -6.84 -72.21
C GLY A 262 -97.06 -6.71 -71.31
N ASP A 263 -96.88 -6.64 -69.98
CA ASP A 263 -97.93 -6.44 -68.98
C ASP A 263 -98.12 -4.94 -68.66
N SER A 264 -99.37 -4.48 -68.61
CA SER A 264 -99.67 -3.05 -68.43
C SER A 264 -99.39 -2.53 -67.03
N GLU A 265 -99.53 -3.36 -65.98
CA GLU A 265 -99.21 -2.96 -64.61
C GLU A 265 -97.69 -2.83 -64.44
N LEU A 266 -96.91 -3.74 -65.01
CA LEU A 266 -95.45 -3.68 -65.00
C LEU A 266 -94.91 -2.52 -65.86
N THR A 267 -95.53 -2.25 -67.01
CA THR A 267 -95.13 -1.14 -67.89
C THR A 267 -95.42 0.22 -67.25
N ALA A 268 -96.49 0.35 -66.45
CA ALA A 268 -96.80 1.58 -65.71
C ALA A 268 -95.71 1.97 -64.69
N LEU A 269 -94.86 1.02 -64.26
CA LEU A 269 -93.72 1.29 -63.37
C LEU A 269 -92.53 1.95 -64.09
N ASP A 270 -92.47 1.91 -65.42
CA ASP A 270 -91.35 2.49 -66.19
C ASP A 270 -91.20 3.99 -65.96
N ALA A 271 -92.31 4.73 -65.87
CA ALA A 271 -92.30 6.17 -65.62
C ALA A 271 -91.58 6.51 -64.29
N ARG A 272 -91.80 5.69 -63.25
CA ARG A 272 -91.16 5.87 -61.94
C ARG A 272 -89.66 5.54 -61.97
N LEU A 273 -89.27 4.53 -62.74
CA LEU A 273 -87.85 4.19 -62.92
C LEU A 273 -87.11 5.19 -63.82
N ALA A 274 -87.81 5.78 -64.80
CA ALA A 274 -87.29 6.87 -65.63
C ALA A 274 -87.00 8.13 -64.78
N GLU A 275 -87.92 8.48 -63.88
CA GLU A 275 -87.72 9.55 -62.90
C GLU A 275 -86.54 9.25 -61.97
N ALA A 276 -86.42 8.02 -61.47
CA ALA A 276 -85.29 7.61 -60.62
C ALA A 276 -83.94 7.68 -61.36
N LEU A 277 -83.88 7.28 -62.63
CA LEU A 277 -82.67 7.41 -63.46
C LEU A 277 -82.26 8.87 -63.67
N ALA A 278 -83.22 9.74 -64.01
CA ALA A 278 -82.95 11.15 -64.18
C ALA A 278 -82.40 11.76 -62.88
N LEU A 279 -83.06 11.49 -61.75
CA LEU A 279 -82.63 12.01 -60.45
C LEU A 279 -81.24 11.50 -60.04
N ILE A 280 -80.94 10.22 -60.25
CA ILE A 280 -79.61 9.67 -59.94
C ILE A 280 -78.54 10.22 -60.88
N GLY A 281 -78.87 10.44 -62.16
CA GLY A 281 -77.98 11.08 -63.13
C GLY A 281 -77.67 12.53 -62.78
N ASP A 282 -78.66 13.28 -62.30
CA ASP A 282 -78.49 14.65 -61.81
C ASP A 282 -77.56 14.68 -60.59
N VAL A 283 -77.78 13.81 -59.59
CA VAL A 283 -76.89 13.66 -58.43
C VAL A 283 -75.47 13.27 -58.86
N GLY A 284 -75.33 12.39 -59.84
CA GLY A 284 -74.04 12.05 -60.44
C GLY A 284 -73.33 13.28 -61.01
N THR A 285 -74.04 14.10 -61.78
CA THR A 285 -73.52 15.35 -62.35
C THR A 285 -73.14 16.37 -61.28
N GLU A 286 -73.94 16.49 -60.22
CA GLU A 286 -73.63 17.33 -59.06
C GLU A 286 -72.37 16.87 -58.32
N LEU A 287 -72.18 15.55 -58.17
CA LEU A 287 -70.97 14.95 -57.59
C LEU A 287 -69.74 15.20 -58.46
N THR A 288 -69.85 15.09 -59.79
CA THR A 288 -68.76 15.46 -60.71
C THR A 288 -68.38 16.94 -60.53
N GLY A 289 -69.38 17.83 -60.55
CA GLY A 289 -69.13 19.26 -60.34
C GLY A 289 -68.57 19.59 -58.94
N TYR A 290 -68.92 18.81 -57.91
CA TYR A 290 -68.33 18.92 -56.58
C TYR A 290 -66.85 18.51 -56.58
N LEU A 291 -66.53 17.35 -57.17
CA LEU A 291 -65.16 16.83 -57.30
C LEU A 291 -64.25 17.78 -58.10
N ASP A 292 -64.77 18.40 -59.17
CA ASP A 292 -64.04 19.38 -59.99
C ASP A 292 -63.68 20.66 -59.22
N ARG A 293 -64.49 21.05 -58.24
CA ARG A 293 -64.26 22.23 -57.37
C ARG A 293 -63.41 21.91 -56.15
N LEU A 294 -63.27 20.63 -55.81
CA LEU A 294 -62.56 20.19 -54.61
C LEU A 294 -61.06 20.20 -54.86
N ASP A 295 -60.38 21.16 -54.23
CA ASP A 295 -58.92 21.30 -54.26
C ASP A 295 -58.27 20.27 -53.31
N ALA A 296 -58.27 18.99 -53.72
CA ALA A 296 -57.54 17.94 -53.03
C ALA A 296 -56.42 17.41 -53.92
N ASP A 297 -55.21 17.38 -53.33
CA ASP A 297 -53.98 16.96 -53.96
C ASP A 297 -53.35 15.84 -53.10
N PRO A 298 -53.62 14.55 -53.43
CA PRO A 298 -53.14 13.41 -52.65
C PRO A 298 -51.61 13.30 -52.63
N GLU A 299 -50.94 13.67 -53.72
CA GLU A 299 -49.48 13.65 -53.80
C GLU A 299 -48.88 14.69 -52.86
N ARG A 300 -49.49 15.88 -52.81
CA ARG A 300 -49.09 16.92 -51.86
C ARG A 300 -49.33 16.49 -50.42
N LEU A 301 -50.47 15.88 -50.10
CA LEU A 301 -50.75 15.35 -48.76
C LEU A 301 -49.69 14.32 -48.35
N ALA A 302 -49.36 13.36 -49.22
CA ALA A 302 -48.33 12.36 -48.96
C ALA A 302 -46.95 13.00 -48.70
N SER A 303 -46.58 14.04 -49.47
CA SER A 303 -45.32 14.77 -49.26
C SER A 303 -45.26 15.47 -47.89
N VAL A 304 -46.37 16.10 -47.47
CA VAL A 304 -46.49 16.77 -46.17
C VAL A 304 -46.40 15.78 -45.03
N LEU A 305 -47.09 14.64 -45.12
CA LEU A 305 -47.03 13.59 -44.10
C LEU A 305 -45.65 12.95 -43.99
N SER A 306 -44.96 12.73 -45.12
CA SER A 306 -43.57 12.25 -45.13
C SER A 306 -42.64 13.24 -44.42
N ARG A 307 -42.76 14.54 -44.74
CA ARG A 307 -41.95 15.59 -44.11
C ARG A 307 -42.24 15.71 -42.61
N GLN A 308 -43.51 15.64 -42.19
CA GLN A 308 -43.87 15.59 -40.77
C GLN A 308 -43.24 14.40 -40.05
N ALA A 309 -43.15 13.22 -40.69
CA ALA A 309 -42.55 12.04 -40.10
C ALA A 309 -41.03 12.21 -39.89
N GLU A 310 -40.33 12.83 -40.85
CA GLU A 310 -38.90 13.19 -40.73
C GLU A 310 -38.67 14.15 -39.54
N LEU A 311 -39.45 15.23 -39.46
CA LEU A 311 -39.34 16.21 -38.37
C LEU A 311 -39.67 15.57 -37.01
N LYS A 312 -40.68 14.69 -36.96
CA LYS A 312 -41.08 13.98 -35.75
C LYS A 312 -40.02 12.99 -35.25
N ALA A 313 -39.23 12.42 -36.15
CA ALA A 313 -38.11 11.57 -35.77
C ALA A 313 -37.02 12.39 -35.04
N LEU A 314 -36.76 13.62 -35.49
CA LEU A 314 -35.81 14.53 -34.84
C LEU A 314 -36.33 15.04 -33.50
N THR A 315 -37.58 15.52 -33.42
CA THR A 315 -38.13 16.04 -32.15
C THR A 315 -38.16 14.95 -31.08
N ARG A 316 -38.51 13.71 -31.43
CA ARG A 316 -38.44 12.59 -30.48
C ARG A 316 -37.04 12.37 -29.86
N LYS A 317 -35.97 12.69 -30.59
CA LYS A 317 -34.59 12.45 -30.15
C LYS A 317 -33.96 13.65 -29.44
N TYR A 318 -34.24 14.87 -29.88
CA TYR A 318 -33.46 16.05 -29.48
C TYR A 318 -34.25 17.11 -28.71
N ALA A 319 -35.53 17.34 -29.00
CA ALA A 319 -36.34 18.38 -28.32
C ALA A 319 -37.85 18.27 -28.60
N ALA A 320 -38.69 18.96 -27.82
CA ALA A 320 -40.15 18.86 -27.97
C ALA A 320 -40.70 19.32 -29.33
N ASP A 321 -40.04 20.28 -29.99
CA ASP A 321 -40.43 20.92 -31.24
C ASP A 321 -39.21 21.22 -32.13
N VAL A 322 -39.44 21.64 -33.38
CA VAL A 322 -38.36 21.91 -34.35
C VAL A 322 -37.43 23.03 -33.87
N ASP A 323 -37.97 24.09 -33.28
CA ASP A 323 -37.17 25.20 -32.76
C ASP A 323 -36.23 24.73 -31.62
N GLY A 324 -36.71 23.83 -30.76
CA GLY A 324 -35.88 23.17 -29.75
C GLY A 324 -34.78 22.30 -30.35
N VAL A 325 -35.03 21.60 -31.46
CA VAL A 325 -34.02 20.80 -32.17
C VAL A 325 -32.92 21.71 -32.73
N LEU A 326 -33.30 22.85 -33.30
CA LEU A 326 -32.37 23.85 -33.81
C LEU A 326 -31.55 24.51 -32.69
N ALA A 327 -32.17 24.79 -31.54
CA ALA A 327 -31.48 25.28 -30.36
C ALA A 327 -30.46 24.26 -29.82
N TRP A 328 -30.85 22.99 -29.73
CA TRP A 328 -29.94 21.90 -29.36
C TRP A 328 -28.76 21.82 -30.34
N ALA A 329 -29.00 21.94 -31.65
CA ALA A 329 -27.92 21.94 -32.65
C ALA A 329 -26.99 23.16 -32.49
N ALA A 330 -27.49 24.32 -32.08
CA ALA A 330 -26.65 25.48 -31.80
C ALA A 330 -25.74 25.24 -30.59
N GLU A 331 -26.30 24.76 -29.48
CA GLU A 331 -25.55 24.40 -28.27
C GLU A 331 -24.49 23.32 -28.57
N ALA A 332 -24.88 22.28 -29.34
CA ALA A 332 -23.99 21.20 -29.73
C ALA A 332 -22.78 21.70 -30.54
N ARG A 333 -22.96 22.67 -31.45
CA ARG A 333 -21.84 23.28 -32.22
C ARG A 333 -20.91 24.07 -31.32
N GLU A 334 -21.45 24.88 -30.40
CA GLU A 334 -20.66 25.66 -29.45
C GLU A 334 -19.83 24.75 -28.53
N ARG A 335 -20.46 23.71 -27.98
CA ARG A 335 -19.78 22.70 -27.16
C ARG A 335 -18.70 21.99 -27.94
N LEU A 336 -18.99 21.55 -29.17
CA LEU A 336 -18.00 20.87 -30.03
C LEU A 336 -16.78 21.77 -30.32
N ALA A 337 -16.99 23.08 -30.52
CA ALA A 337 -15.92 24.04 -30.74
C ALA A 337 -15.05 24.27 -29.49
N GLY A 338 -15.59 24.04 -28.29
CA GLY A 338 -14.87 24.14 -27.02
C GLY A 338 -14.17 22.85 -26.57
N LEU A 339 -14.39 21.72 -27.24
CA LEU A 339 -13.74 20.43 -26.92
C LEU A 339 -12.33 20.39 -27.52
N ASP A 340 -11.31 20.64 -26.69
CA ASP A 340 -9.90 20.42 -27.03
C ASP A 340 -9.47 19.00 -26.65
N VAL A 341 -9.10 18.19 -27.65
CA VAL A 341 -8.57 16.84 -27.49
C VAL A 341 -7.10 16.87 -27.91
N SER A 342 -6.24 17.47 -27.08
CA SER A 342 -4.81 17.54 -27.39
C SER A 342 -4.13 16.20 -27.15
N ASP A 343 -3.95 15.44 -28.24
CA ASP A 343 -3.18 14.20 -28.28
C ASP A 343 -1.68 14.44 -28.07
N GLU A 344 -1.16 15.63 -28.40
CA GLU A 344 0.24 16.00 -28.22
C GLU A 344 0.64 16.05 -26.74
N ALA A 345 -0.23 16.58 -25.88
CA ALA A 345 0.01 16.63 -24.43
C ALA A 345 0.06 15.23 -23.81
N LEU A 346 -0.81 14.31 -24.27
CA LEU A 346 -0.81 12.91 -23.85
C LEU A 346 0.46 12.19 -24.33
N ALA A 347 0.87 12.42 -25.58
CA ALA A 347 2.10 11.86 -26.13
C ALA A 347 3.35 12.36 -25.37
N GLY A 348 3.39 13.65 -25.03
CA GLY A 348 4.46 14.24 -24.22
C GLY A 348 4.56 13.62 -22.82
N LEU A 349 3.42 13.45 -22.13
CA LEU A 349 3.38 12.79 -20.82
C LEU A 349 3.79 11.31 -20.89
N ALA A 350 3.36 10.59 -21.93
CA ALA A 350 3.77 9.21 -22.15
C ALA A 350 5.28 9.09 -22.38
N ALA A 351 5.86 9.95 -23.22
CA ALA A 351 7.30 10.00 -23.44
C ALA A 351 8.08 10.33 -22.15
N HIS A 352 7.57 11.27 -21.34
CA HIS A 352 8.19 11.62 -20.06
C HIS A 352 8.15 10.45 -19.06
N ARG A 353 7.00 9.76 -18.94
CA ARG A 353 6.87 8.54 -18.14
C ARG A 353 7.90 7.48 -18.57
N ASP A 354 8.07 7.28 -19.87
CA ASP A 354 8.96 6.24 -20.42
C ASP A 354 10.45 6.58 -20.22
N ALA A 355 10.81 7.87 -20.29
CA ALA A 355 12.13 8.34 -19.91
C ALA A 355 12.40 8.08 -18.42
N LEU A 356 11.46 8.46 -17.53
CA LEU A 356 11.57 8.18 -16.10
C LEU A 356 11.63 6.69 -15.78
N ALA A 357 10.90 5.85 -16.53
CA ALA A 357 10.96 4.40 -16.37
C ALA A 357 12.35 3.85 -16.73
N THR A 358 12.99 4.42 -17.76
CA THR A 358 14.36 4.06 -18.15
C THR A 358 15.36 4.42 -17.06
N ASP A 359 15.33 5.66 -16.57
CA ASP A 359 16.18 6.12 -15.46
C ASP A 359 15.95 5.27 -14.20
N LEU A 360 14.68 4.97 -13.88
CA LEU A 360 14.32 4.14 -12.75
C LEU A 360 14.88 2.71 -12.87
N ALA A 361 14.88 2.14 -14.08
CA ALA A 361 15.45 0.82 -14.35
C ALA A 361 16.97 0.82 -14.20
N GLU A 362 17.66 1.88 -14.65
CA GLU A 362 19.10 2.03 -14.46
C GLU A 362 19.46 2.09 -12.96
N TYR A 363 18.74 2.89 -12.17
CA TYR A 363 18.96 2.95 -10.72
C TYR A 363 18.61 1.64 -10.03
N ALA A 364 17.56 0.93 -10.47
CA ALA A 364 17.22 -0.38 -9.94
C ALA A 364 18.37 -1.39 -10.16
N VAL A 365 18.93 -1.44 -11.37
CA VAL A 365 20.08 -2.30 -11.70
C VAL A 365 21.31 -1.95 -10.85
N ALA A 366 21.58 -0.65 -10.65
CA ALA A 366 22.68 -0.20 -9.80
C ALA A 366 22.51 -0.64 -8.34
N VAL A 367 21.28 -0.54 -7.79
CA VAL A 367 20.96 -1.02 -6.44
C VAL A 367 21.11 -2.54 -6.34
N THR A 368 20.60 -3.30 -7.31
CA THR A 368 20.72 -4.77 -7.34
C THR A 368 22.19 -5.21 -7.39
N ALA A 369 23.01 -4.56 -8.21
CA ALA A 369 24.44 -4.86 -8.30
C ALA A 369 25.18 -4.57 -6.98
N ALA A 370 24.96 -3.41 -6.39
CA ALA A 370 25.56 -3.03 -5.10
C ALA A 370 25.13 -3.97 -3.97
N ARG A 371 23.86 -4.38 -3.93
CA ARG A 371 23.35 -5.38 -2.98
C ARG A 371 23.99 -6.75 -3.19
N THR A 372 24.17 -7.18 -4.43
CA THR A 372 24.76 -8.48 -4.75
C THR A 372 26.23 -8.55 -4.32
N GLU A 373 26.99 -7.48 -4.56
CA GLU A 373 28.37 -7.37 -4.06
C GLU A 373 28.42 -7.35 -2.53
N ALA A 374 27.59 -6.53 -1.90
CA ALA A 374 27.50 -6.47 -0.44
C ALA A 374 27.08 -7.81 0.18
N ALA A 375 26.21 -8.57 -0.49
CA ALA A 375 25.73 -9.87 -0.05
C ALA A 375 26.87 -10.89 0.02
N ALA A 376 27.75 -10.90 -0.99
CA ALA A 376 28.93 -11.75 -0.99
C ALA A 376 29.90 -11.39 0.14
N ARG A 377 30.20 -10.10 0.32
CA ARG A 377 31.08 -9.62 1.39
C ARG A 377 30.51 -9.89 2.79
N LEU A 378 29.21 -9.69 2.99
CA LEU A 378 28.52 -9.96 4.26
C LEU A 378 28.52 -11.46 4.58
N ALA A 379 28.24 -12.31 3.58
CA ALA A 379 28.27 -13.76 3.72
C ALA A 379 29.66 -14.25 4.14
N GLU A 380 30.72 -13.76 3.50
CA GLU A 380 32.11 -14.12 3.81
C GLU A 380 32.51 -13.66 5.22
N ALA A 381 32.29 -12.37 5.54
CA ALA A 381 32.63 -11.81 6.84
C ALA A 381 31.90 -12.52 7.98
N THR A 382 30.59 -12.77 7.82
CA THR A 382 29.80 -13.46 8.85
C THR A 382 30.22 -14.93 8.98
N THR A 383 30.50 -15.62 7.87
CA THR A 383 30.95 -17.03 7.90
C THR A 383 32.31 -17.16 8.61
N ALA A 384 33.22 -16.20 8.42
CA ALA A 384 34.48 -16.17 9.15
C ALA A 384 34.28 -16.03 10.67
N GLU A 385 33.32 -15.21 11.11
CA GLU A 385 32.98 -15.05 12.52
C GLU A 385 32.27 -16.30 13.10
N LEU A 386 31.38 -16.95 12.34
CA LEU A 386 30.72 -18.19 12.74
C LEU A 386 31.70 -19.32 13.08
N ALA A 387 32.83 -19.40 12.36
CA ALA A 387 33.84 -20.41 12.61
C ALA A 387 34.42 -20.33 14.03
N GLY A 388 34.53 -19.13 14.59
CA GLY A 388 34.94 -18.92 15.99
C GLY A 388 33.85 -19.29 17.00
N LEU A 389 32.58 -19.12 16.65
CA LEU A 389 31.43 -19.29 17.56
C LEU A 389 30.96 -20.75 17.70
N ALA A 390 31.89 -21.71 17.63
CA ALA A 390 31.63 -23.16 17.58
C ALA A 390 30.67 -23.58 16.46
N MET A 391 30.67 -22.85 15.35
CA MET A 391 29.88 -23.14 14.16
C MET A 391 30.82 -23.24 12.93
N GLY A 392 31.93 -23.97 13.09
CA GLY A 392 33.00 -24.14 12.09
C GLY A 392 32.54 -24.68 10.73
N ASP A 393 31.51 -25.52 10.74
CA ASP A 393 30.93 -26.10 9.52
C ASP A 393 29.75 -25.30 8.98
N ALA A 394 29.33 -24.24 9.70
CA ALA A 394 28.20 -23.43 9.30
C ALA A 394 28.62 -22.34 8.30
N ARG A 395 27.71 -21.99 7.38
CA ARG A 395 27.93 -20.92 6.40
C ARG A 395 26.69 -20.07 6.25
N LEU A 396 26.89 -18.75 6.24
CA LEU A 396 25.83 -17.81 5.89
C LEU A 396 25.84 -17.60 4.37
N LEU A 397 24.67 -17.64 3.75
CA LEU A 397 24.43 -17.24 2.37
C LEU A 397 23.44 -16.08 2.37
N VAL A 398 23.74 -15.04 1.59
CA VAL A 398 22.84 -13.90 1.40
C VAL A 398 22.37 -13.91 -0.05
N SER A 399 21.09 -14.20 -0.26
CA SER A 399 20.49 -14.24 -1.59
C SER A 399 19.86 -12.91 -1.91
N VAL A 400 20.15 -12.36 -3.09
CA VAL A 400 19.49 -11.18 -3.66
C VAL A 400 18.79 -11.65 -4.93
N SER A 401 17.46 -11.60 -4.96
CA SER A 401 16.65 -12.05 -6.08
C SER A 401 15.66 -10.98 -6.54
N PRO A 402 15.46 -10.79 -7.85
CA PRO A 402 14.43 -9.89 -8.35
C PRO A 402 13.03 -10.31 -7.91
N ARG A 403 12.17 -9.34 -7.59
CA ARG A 403 10.76 -9.57 -7.29
C ARG A 403 9.94 -9.52 -8.57
N GLU A 404 9.65 -10.69 -9.12
CA GLU A 404 8.82 -10.81 -10.32
C GLU A 404 7.39 -10.34 -10.04
N ALA A 405 6.83 -9.58 -10.98
CA ALA A 405 5.45 -9.14 -10.92
C ALA A 405 4.50 -10.26 -11.33
N THR A 406 3.44 -10.48 -10.54
CA THR A 406 2.34 -11.38 -10.91
C THR A 406 1.23 -10.60 -11.63
N PRO A 407 0.33 -11.25 -12.38
CA PRO A 407 -0.80 -10.58 -13.02
C PRO A 407 -1.61 -9.74 -12.01
N GLY A 408 -1.82 -8.46 -12.33
CA GLY A 408 -2.54 -7.53 -11.44
C GLY A 408 -1.65 -6.80 -10.42
N THR A 409 -0.34 -7.05 -10.40
CA THR A 409 0.59 -6.26 -9.58
C THR A 409 0.68 -4.83 -10.10
N ALA A 410 0.46 -3.86 -9.22
CA ALA A 410 0.66 -2.44 -9.51
C ALA A 410 2.17 -2.08 -9.50
N ASP A 411 2.50 -0.91 -10.04
CA ASP A 411 3.86 -0.33 -10.02
C ASP A 411 4.92 -1.30 -10.58
N THR A 412 4.74 -1.73 -11.82
CA THR A 412 5.65 -2.68 -12.47
C THR A 412 6.63 -1.97 -13.41
N LEU A 413 7.85 -2.51 -13.46
CA LEU A 413 8.93 -1.98 -14.27
C LEU A 413 9.57 -3.12 -15.07
N THR A 414 9.73 -2.94 -16.37
CA THR A 414 10.40 -3.91 -17.23
C THR A 414 11.90 -3.66 -17.23
N ILE A 415 12.68 -4.64 -16.79
CA ILE A 415 14.14 -4.61 -16.79
C ILE A 415 14.63 -5.83 -17.58
N GLY A 416 15.24 -5.58 -18.74
CA GLY A 416 15.63 -6.65 -19.66
C GLY A 416 14.41 -7.42 -20.17
N LYS A 417 14.32 -8.72 -19.83
CA LYS A 417 13.19 -9.59 -20.20
C LYS A 417 12.18 -9.82 -19.07
N ALA A 418 12.44 -9.29 -17.88
CA ALA A 418 11.62 -9.52 -16.70
C ALA A 418 10.77 -8.28 -16.38
N THR A 419 9.55 -8.52 -15.92
CA THR A 419 8.68 -7.49 -15.34
C THR A 419 8.73 -7.63 -13.83
N LEU A 420 9.23 -6.60 -13.15
CA LEU A 420 9.53 -6.62 -11.73
C LEU A 420 8.64 -5.64 -10.97
N VAL A 421 8.46 -5.90 -9.68
CA VAL A 421 7.77 -4.98 -8.77
C VAL A 421 8.69 -3.82 -8.41
N ALA A 422 8.36 -2.61 -8.89
CA ALA A 422 9.06 -1.39 -8.53
C ALA A 422 8.54 -0.87 -7.19
N GLY A 423 8.96 -1.50 -6.09
CA GLY A 423 8.62 -1.04 -4.73
C GLY A 423 9.51 0.09 -4.25
N SER A 424 9.13 0.79 -3.17
CA SER A 424 9.89 1.92 -2.58
C SER A 424 11.33 1.60 -2.13
N SER A 425 11.70 0.32 -2.06
CA SER A 425 13.04 -0.15 -1.67
C SER A 425 13.81 -0.80 -2.82
N GLY A 426 13.38 -0.59 -4.07
CA GLY A 426 13.95 -1.22 -5.25
C GLY A 426 13.18 -2.46 -5.70
N VAL A 427 13.79 -3.22 -6.61
CA VAL A 427 13.19 -4.39 -7.26
C VAL A 427 13.57 -5.72 -6.61
N ASP A 428 14.47 -5.71 -5.63
CA ASP A 428 15.02 -6.93 -5.03
C ASP A 428 14.28 -7.39 -3.79
N GLU A 429 14.33 -8.70 -3.57
CA GLU A 429 14.13 -9.38 -2.29
C GLU A 429 15.48 -9.89 -1.79
N VAL A 430 15.70 -9.77 -0.48
CA VAL A 430 16.91 -10.22 0.19
C VAL A 430 16.52 -11.30 1.19
N GLU A 431 17.18 -12.46 1.10
CA GLU A 431 16.97 -13.57 2.01
C GLU A 431 18.29 -14.09 2.59
N LEU A 432 18.39 -14.12 3.92
CA LEU A 432 19.47 -14.74 4.67
C LEU A 432 19.18 -16.24 4.86
N ARG A 433 20.12 -17.08 4.41
CA ARG A 433 20.06 -18.54 4.53
C ARG A 433 21.28 -19.05 5.29
N LEU A 434 21.07 -20.05 6.15
CA LEU A 434 22.12 -20.73 6.90
C LEU A 434 22.26 -22.17 6.40
N VAL A 435 23.51 -22.57 6.16
CA VAL A 435 23.92 -23.97 6.10
C VAL A 435 24.44 -24.29 7.50
N ALA A 436 23.74 -25.14 8.26
CA ALA A 436 24.08 -25.37 9.67
C ALA A 436 25.35 -26.22 9.88
N HIS A 437 25.62 -27.15 8.96
CA HIS A 437 26.80 -28.01 8.98
C HIS A 437 27.15 -28.50 7.56
N GLY A 438 28.34 -29.10 7.41
CA GLY A 438 28.80 -29.66 6.14
C GLY A 438 27.79 -30.64 5.55
N GLY A 439 27.39 -30.43 4.29
CA GLY A 439 26.43 -31.26 3.58
C GLY A 439 24.94 -30.95 3.82
N ALA A 440 24.60 -30.01 4.72
CA ALA A 440 23.22 -29.56 4.89
C ALA A 440 22.76 -28.69 3.70
N ALA A 441 21.47 -28.75 3.37
CA ALA A 441 20.86 -27.81 2.43
C ALA A 441 20.75 -26.41 3.05
N PRO A 442 20.97 -25.32 2.29
CA PRO A 442 20.72 -23.98 2.79
C PRO A 442 19.25 -23.79 3.18
N MET A 443 19.00 -23.31 4.39
CA MET A 443 17.66 -23.05 4.89
C MET A 443 17.51 -21.59 5.34
N PRO A 444 16.31 -20.99 5.23
CA PRO A 444 16.05 -19.69 5.84
C PRO A 444 16.37 -19.69 7.33
N LEU A 445 16.86 -18.57 7.89
CA LEU A 445 17.31 -18.49 9.29
C LEU A 445 16.31 -19.05 10.31
N HIS A 446 15.00 -18.83 10.11
CA HIS A 446 13.95 -19.32 11.02
C HIS A 446 13.76 -20.84 11.04
N LYS A 447 14.25 -21.57 10.03
CA LYS A 447 14.16 -23.03 9.94
C LYS A 447 15.49 -23.72 10.20
N GLY A 448 16.59 -22.98 10.09
CA GLY A 448 17.94 -23.56 10.05
C GLY A 448 18.71 -23.57 11.37
N ALA A 449 18.20 -22.96 12.44
CA ALA A 449 18.94 -22.80 13.70
C ALA A 449 18.05 -22.95 14.95
N SER A 450 18.62 -23.52 16.02
CA SER A 450 18.07 -23.44 17.39
C SER A 450 18.20 -22.01 17.96
N GLY A 451 17.48 -21.69 19.04
CA GLY A 451 17.50 -20.34 19.64
C GLY A 451 18.91 -19.85 20.01
N GLY A 452 19.76 -20.72 20.56
CA GLY A 452 21.15 -20.38 20.89
C GLY A 452 22.06 -20.23 19.67
N GLU A 453 21.87 -21.05 18.63
CA GLU A 453 22.59 -20.90 17.35
C GLU A 453 22.21 -19.60 16.64
N LEU A 454 20.93 -19.23 16.68
CA LEU A 454 20.46 -17.99 16.08
C LEU A 454 21.05 -16.77 16.78
N SER A 455 21.13 -16.75 18.13
CA SER A 455 21.81 -15.68 18.86
C SER A 455 23.30 -15.56 18.50
N ARG A 456 23.98 -16.68 18.21
CA ARG A 456 25.38 -16.66 17.73
C ARG A 456 25.50 -16.17 16.30
N VAL A 457 24.54 -16.51 15.42
CA VAL A 457 24.46 -15.95 14.07
C VAL A 457 24.22 -14.44 14.13
N MET A 458 23.37 -13.96 15.03
CA MET A 458 23.18 -12.52 15.24
C MET A 458 24.47 -11.85 15.70
N LEU A 459 25.16 -12.42 16.70
CA LEU A 459 26.45 -11.88 17.13
C LEU A 459 27.46 -11.83 15.98
N ALA A 460 27.54 -12.86 15.14
CA ALA A 460 28.41 -12.86 13.97
C ALA A 460 28.05 -11.77 12.96
N LEU A 461 26.74 -11.57 12.70
CA LEU A 461 26.24 -10.50 11.83
C LEU A 461 26.59 -9.12 12.40
N GLU A 462 26.31 -8.87 13.68
CA GLU A 462 26.59 -7.58 14.33
C GLU A 462 28.09 -7.28 14.39
N VAL A 463 28.93 -8.29 14.62
CA VAL A 463 30.39 -8.14 14.54
C VAL A 463 30.85 -7.84 13.11
N ALA A 464 30.25 -8.47 12.10
CA ALA A 464 30.53 -8.16 10.70
C ALA A 464 30.05 -6.75 10.29
N LEU A 465 28.97 -6.27 10.91
CA LEU A 465 28.42 -4.92 10.75
C LEU A 465 29.14 -3.86 11.61
N ALA A 466 30.09 -4.27 12.46
CA ALA A 466 30.70 -3.39 13.45
C ALA A 466 31.39 -2.17 12.79
N GLY A 467 30.75 -1.00 12.88
CA GLY A 467 31.18 0.26 12.28
C GLY A 467 30.26 0.82 11.19
N ALA A 468 29.32 0.02 10.68
CA ALA A 468 28.25 0.44 9.79
C ALA A 468 26.90 0.54 10.53
N ASP A 469 26.73 -0.14 11.67
CA ASP A 469 25.47 -0.07 12.42
C ASP A 469 25.35 1.23 13.24
N PRO A 470 24.28 2.03 13.02
CA PRO A 470 24.06 3.29 13.74
C PRO A 470 23.53 3.10 15.16
N VAL A 471 23.03 1.92 15.54
CA VAL A 471 22.41 1.70 16.85
C VAL A 471 23.49 1.60 17.93
N PRO A 472 23.51 2.48 18.94
CA PRO A 472 24.62 2.59 19.88
C PRO A 472 24.64 1.53 20.98
N THR A 473 23.52 0.90 21.30
CA THR A 473 23.40 -0.09 22.38
C THR A 473 22.80 -1.41 21.88
N MET A 474 23.48 -2.53 22.16
CA MET A 474 23.08 -3.88 21.77
C MET A 474 22.96 -4.76 23.01
N VAL A 475 21.87 -5.53 23.10
CA VAL A 475 21.61 -6.46 24.20
C VAL A 475 21.58 -7.87 23.64
N PHE A 476 22.34 -8.79 24.23
CA PHE A 476 22.34 -10.21 23.84
C PHE A 476 21.83 -11.07 25.00
N ASP A 477 20.81 -11.86 24.72
CA ASP A 477 20.29 -12.88 25.63
C ASP A 477 20.54 -14.29 25.04
N GLU A 478 20.82 -15.26 25.91
CA GLU A 478 21.05 -16.67 25.55
C GLU A 478 22.17 -16.91 24.49
N VAL A 479 23.08 -15.96 24.26
CA VAL A 479 24.19 -16.12 23.29
C VAL A 479 25.14 -17.26 23.65
N ASP A 480 25.21 -17.58 24.95
CA ASP A 480 26.03 -18.63 25.53
C ASP A 480 25.27 -19.95 25.75
N ALA A 481 24.02 -20.05 25.29
CA ALA A 481 23.19 -21.24 25.47
C ALA A 481 23.74 -22.46 24.71
N GLY A 482 23.95 -23.56 25.43
CA GLY A 482 24.43 -24.83 24.87
C GLY A 482 25.90 -24.82 24.47
N VAL A 483 26.69 -23.86 24.95
CA VAL A 483 28.11 -23.69 24.60
C VAL A 483 28.98 -23.74 25.86
N GLY A 484 30.21 -24.26 25.73
CA GLY A 484 31.17 -24.31 26.84
C GLY A 484 32.62 -24.34 26.38
N GLY A 485 33.55 -24.20 27.31
CA GLY A 485 34.99 -24.31 27.05
C GLY A 485 35.52 -23.25 26.09
N ARG A 486 36.29 -23.67 25.08
CA ARG A 486 36.95 -22.76 24.11
C ARG A 486 35.96 -21.87 23.36
N ALA A 487 34.78 -22.39 23.04
CA ALA A 487 33.75 -21.66 22.33
C ALA A 487 33.19 -20.49 23.15
N ALA A 488 33.08 -20.64 24.48
CA ALA A 488 32.64 -19.58 25.38
C ALA A 488 33.65 -18.42 25.46
N VAL A 489 34.95 -18.74 25.43
CA VAL A 489 36.02 -17.72 25.35
C VAL A 489 35.89 -16.92 24.05
N GLU A 490 35.59 -17.59 22.95
CA GLU A 490 35.48 -16.95 21.65
C GLU A 490 34.24 -16.05 21.53
N ILE A 491 33.12 -16.45 22.16
CA ILE A 491 31.93 -15.58 22.35
C ILE A 491 32.31 -14.32 23.14
N GLY A 492 32.98 -14.47 24.30
CA GLY A 492 33.43 -13.34 25.12
C GLY A 492 34.32 -12.37 24.34
N ARG A 493 35.22 -12.91 23.51
CA ARG A 493 36.08 -12.14 22.59
C ARG A 493 35.28 -11.33 21.57
N ARG A 494 34.26 -11.92 20.91
CA ARG A 494 33.43 -11.20 19.91
C ARG A 494 32.61 -10.09 20.54
N LEU A 495 32.05 -10.36 21.73
CA LEU A 495 31.32 -9.37 22.50
C LEU A 495 32.23 -8.21 22.91
N ALA A 496 33.48 -8.47 23.31
CA ALA A 496 34.45 -7.44 23.63
C ALA A 496 34.86 -6.61 22.39
N LYS A 497 35.08 -7.27 21.25
CA LYS A 497 35.37 -6.62 19.95
C LYS A 497 34.23 -5.70 19.52
N LEU A 498 32.98 -6.15 19.63
CA LEU A 498 31.79 -5.34 19.36
C LEU A 498 31.69 -4.18 20.36
N ALA A 499 31.96 -4.45 21.64
CA ALA A 499 31.97 -3.45 22.70
C ALA A 499 33.05 -2.36 22.58
N ALA A 500 33.99 -2.50 21.64
CA ALA A 500 34.94 -1.44 21.33
C ALA A 500 34.29 -0.27 20.58
N ARG A 501 33.15 -0.49 19.91
CA ARG A 501 32.44 0.52 19.10
C ARG A 501 31.00 0.76 19.57
N HIS A 502 30.42 -0.21 20.25
CA HIS A 502 29.03 -0.21 20.69
C HIS A 502 28.95 -0.45 22.20
N GLN A 503 27.87 -0.02 22.83
CA GLN A 503 27.54 -0.48 24.17
C GLN A 503 26.93 -1.87 24.07
N VAL A 504 27.49 -2.85 24.76
CA VAL A 504 27.03 -4.25 24.72
C VAL A 504 26.57 -4.69 26.10
N ILE A 505 25.35 -5.19 26.21
CA ILE A 505 24.78 -5.73 27.45
C ILE A 505 24.51 -7.22 27.24
N VAL A 506 25.16 -8.09 28.02
CA VAL A 506 25.01 -9.55 27.86
C VAL A 506 24.54 -10.18 29.16
N VAL A 507 23.55 -11.05 29.06
CA VAL A 507 23.16 -11.96 30.13
C VAL A 507 23.91 -13.28 29.91
N THR A 508 24.69 -13.72 30.89
CA THR A 508 25.48 -14.95 30.75
C THR A 508 25.56 -15.71 32.08
N HIS A 509 25.79 -17.02 31.95
CA HIS A 509 26.13 -17.91 33.06
C HIS A 509 27.55 -18.47 32.94
N LEU A 510 28.28 -18.11 31.88
CA LEU A 510 29.61 -18.60 31.60
C LEU A 510 30.69 -17.63 32.11
N PRO A 511 31.59 -18.08 33.00
CA PRO A 511 32.67 -17.23 33.51
C PRO A 511 33.61 -16.77 32.39
N GLN A 512 33.77 -17.59 31.34
CA GLN A 512 34.58 -17.27 30.16
C GLN A 512 34.08 -16.03 29.41
N VAL A 513 32.77 -15.78 29.41
CA VAL A 513 32.17 -14.57 28.81
C VAL A 513 32.26 -13.41 29.80
N ALA A 514 31.91 -13.64 31.07
CA ALA A 514 31.90 -12.61 32.11
C ALA A 514 33.29 -11.98 32.37
N ALA A 515 34.37 -12.74 32.16
CA ALA A 515 35.73 -12.24 32.29
C ALA A 515 36.06 -11.07 31.34
N TYR A 516 35.45 -11.01 30.15
CA TYR A 516 35.69 -9.94 29.17
C TYR A 516 34.99 -8.63 29.52
N ALA A 517 34.05 -8.63 30.46
CA ALA A 517 33.26 -7.47 30.79
C ALA A 517 34.11 -6.30 31.29
N ASP A 518 33.81 -5.09 30.81
CA ASP A 518 34.24 -3.85 31.46
C ASP A 518 33.53 -3.70 32.79
N ARG A 519 32.24 -4.06 32.80
CA ARG A 519 31.39 -3.98 33.97
C ARG A 519 30.65 -5.28 34.22
N HIS A 520 30.73 -5.74 35.46
CA HIS A 520 30.11 -6.98 35.89
C HIS A 520 29.05 -6.67 36.95
N LEU A 521 27.80 -6.94 36.60
CA LEU A 521 26.65 -6.84 37.48
C LEU A 521 26.22 -8.25 37.90
N VAL A 522 25.93 -8.44 39.19
CA VAL A 522 25.39 -9.70 39.72
C VAL A 522 23.98 -9.47 40.21
N VAL A 523 23.07 -10.40 39.86
CA VAL A 523 21.76 -10.54 40.48
C VAL A 523 21.88 -11.52 41.65
N ASP A 524 21.85 -11.00 42.86
CA ASP A 524 21.95 -11.81 44.08
C ASP A 524 20.66 -12.61 44.34
N LYS A 525 20.81 -13.70 45.10
CA LYS A 525 19.70 -14.57 45.53
C LYS A 525 18.61 -13.78 46.22
N SER A 526 17.36 -14.13 45.92
CA SER A 526 16.22 -13.43 46.46
C SER A 526 16.15 -13.54 47.99
N VAL A 527 16.25 -12.43 48.69
CA VAL A 527 16.07 -12.37 50.15
C VAL A 527 14.58 -12.17 50.44
N ARG A 528 14.04 -12.78 51.50
CA ARG A 528 12.69 -12.44 51.96
C ARG A 528 12.72 -11.01 52.49
N GLY A 529 12.01 -10.12 51.83
CA GLY A 529 11.76 -8.78 52.34
C GLY A 529 10.80 -8.81 53.53
N GLU A 530 10.66 -7.67 54.21
CA GLU A 530 9.82 -7.50 55.41
C GLU A 530 8.35 -7.96 55.22
N ASN A 531 7.87 -7.96 53.98
CA ASN A 531 6.49 -8.30 53.60
C ASN A 531 6.34 -9.78 53.17
N GLY A 532 7.38 -10.61 53.31
CA GLY A 532 7.41 -12.01 52.89
C GLY A 532 7.72 -12.25 51.39
N ALA A 533 7.70 -11.20 50.56
CA ALA A 533 8.04 -11.26 49.14
C ALA A 533 9.55 -11.48 48.91
N ARG A 534 9.90 -12.28 47.90
CA ARG A 534 11.29 -12.55 47.47
C ARG A 534 11.81 -11.37 46.64
N ARG A 535 12.89 -10.71 47.10
CA ARG A 535 13.50 -9.55 46.45
C ARG A 535 14.90 -9.85 45.94
N SER A 536 15.13 -9.62 44.65
CA SER A 536 16.46 -9.74 44.04
C SER A 536 17.12 -8.35 44.02
N ILE A 537 18.40 -8.29 44.38
CA ILE A 537 19.20 -7.07 44.35
C ILE A 537 20.21 -7.19 43.20
N VAL A 538 20.40 -6.12 42.43
CA VAL A 538 21.44 -6.04 41.40
C VAL A 538 22.55 -5.15 41.93
N ARG A 539 23.78 -5.66 41.97
CA ARG A 539 24.95 -4.90 42.42
C ARG A 539 26.10 -4.99 41.42
N ARG A 540 26.87 -3.91 41.34
CA ARG A 540 28.13 -3.87 40.60
C ARG A 540 29.23 -4.53 41.43
N LEU A 541 30.04 -5.37 40.78
CA LEU A 541 31.20 -5.98 41.42
C LEU A 541 32.43 -5.09 41.32
N ALA A 542 33.11 -4.91 42.45
CA ALA A 542 34.49 -4.41 42.47
C ALA A 542 35.46 -5.49 41.94
N GLU A 543 36.68 -5.11 41.62
CA GLU A 543 37.66 -6.02 41.00
C GLU A 543 37.94 -7.29 41.82
N GLY A 544 38.08 -7.18 43.14
CA GLY A 544 38.22 -8.34 44.03
C GLY A 544 36.98 -9.23 44.01
N ASP A 545 35.79 -8.63 44.09
CA ASP A 545 34.51 -9.37 44.08
C ASP A 545 34.26 -10.07 42.73
N ARG A 546 34.78 -9.51 41.62
CA ARG A 546 34.73 -10.15 40.30
C ARG A 546 35.49 -11.46 40.28
N ILE A 547 36.68 -11.50 40.87
CA ILE A 547 37.47 -12.74 40.95
C ILE A 547 36.71 -13.81 41.74
N VAL A 548 36.11 -13.42 42.88
CA VAL A 548 35.29 -14.32 43.70
C VAL A 548 34.08 -14.85 42.93
N GLU A 549 33.36 -13.98 42.22
CA GLU A 549 32.20 -14.38 41.40
C GLU A 549 32.61 -15.32 40.25
N LEU A 550 33.69 -15.01 39.53
CA LEU A 550 34.20 -15.86 38.46
C LEU A 550 34.65 -17.23 38.99
N ALA A 551 35.32 -17.27 40.14
CA ALA A 551 35.71 -18.51 40.81
C ALA A 551 34.49 -19.33 41.21
N ARG A 552 33.44 -18.69 41.75
CA ARG A 552 32.16 -19.32 42.08
C ARG A 552 31.47 -19.90 40.83
N MET A 553 31.45 -19.14 39.73
CA MET A 553 30.89 -19.59 38.45
C MET A 553 31.66 -20.77 37.84
N LEU A 554 32.98 -20.84 38.05
CA LEU A 554 33.85 -21.92 37.56
C LEU A 554 33.74 -23.20 38.41
N ALA A 555 33.84 -23.07 39.74
CA ALA A 555 33.98 -24.19 40.66
C ALA A 555 32.66 -24.63 41.32
N GLY A 556 31.61 -23.80 41.26
CA GLY A 556 30.34 -24.04 41.98
C GLY A 556 30.46 -24.00 43.51
N LEU A 557 31.64 -23.61 44.02
CA LEU A 557 31.95 -23.50 45.43
C LEU A 557 32.42 -22.08 45.71
N ASP A 558 32.00 -21.54 46.84
CA ASP A 558 32.48 -20.26 47.33
C ASP A 558 33.93 -20.43 47.80
N ASP A 559 34.83 -19.62 47.24
CA ASP A 559 36.18 -19.37 47.76
C ASP A 559 37.12 -20.60 47.85
N THR A 560 37.51 -21.14 46.70
CA THR A 560 38.60 -22.14 46.60
C THR A 560 39.86 -21.51 45.99
N ASP A 561 41.03 -21.79 46.56
CA ASP A 561 42.32 -21.24 46.07
C ASP A 561 42.56 -21.58 44.59
N THR A 562 42.20 -22.79 44.16
CA THR A 562 42.35 -23.25 42.77
C THR A 562 41.36 -22.57 41.82
N GLY A 563 40.10 -22.38 42.24
CA GLY A 563 39.10 -21.65 41.46
C GLY A 563 39.46 -20.17 41.29
N ARG A 564 40.03 -19.57 42.34
CA ARG A 564 40.52 -18.19 42.33
C ARG A 564 41.69 -18.00 41.35
N ALA A 565 42.69 -18.88 41.40
CA ALA A 565 43.83 -18.82 40.48
C ALA A 565 43.36 -18.90 39.01
N HIS A 566 42.43 -19.81 38.71
CA HIS A 566 41.88 -19.93 37.35
C HIS A 566 41.06 -18.70 36.92
N ALA A 567 40.30 -18.10 37.84
CA ALA A 567 39.57 -16.86 37.59
C ALA A 567 40.51 -15.67 37.32
N GLU A 568 41.62 -15.57 38.04
CA GLU A 568 42.65 -14.53 37.84
C GLU A 568 43.33 -14.67 36.47
N GLU A 569 43.70 -15.89 36.07
CA GLU A 569 44.26 -16.17 34.74
C GLU A 569 43.28 -15.78 33.61
N LEU A 570 42.02 -16.20 33.74
CA LEU A 570 40.98 -15.92 32.76
C LEU A 570 40.72 -14.42 32.62
N LEU A 571 40.62 -13.70 33.75
CA LEU A 571 40.43 -12.25 33.78
C LEU A 571 41.64 -11.51 33.19
N GLY A 572 42.86 -11.97 33.49
CA GLY A 572 44.10 -11.42 32.93
C GLY A 572 44.16 -11.56 31.41
N ALA A 573 43.89 -12.77 30.89
CA ALA A 573 43.85 -13.03 29.45
C ALA A 573 42.78 -12.20 28.74
N ALA A 574 41.58 -12.10 29.32
CA ALA A 574 40.48 -11.31 28.77
C ALA A 574 40.80 -9.81 28.70
N ARG A 575 41.47 -9.26 29.72
CA ARG A 575 41.92 -7.85 29.73
C ARG A 575 42.95 -7.56 28.66
N ALA A 576 44.01 -8.37 28.58
CA ALA A 576 45.05 -8.21 27.58
C ALA A 576 44.46 -8.24 26.16
N HIS A 577 43.48 -9.12 25.94
CA HIS A 577 42.81 -9.20 24.65
C HIS A 577 41.96 -7.96 24.32
N ARG A 578 41.14 -7.50 25.28
CA ARG A 578 40.30 -6.30 25.11
C ARG A 578 41.13 -5.05 24.87
N GLU A 579 42.27 -4.92 25.53
CA GLU A 579 43.20 -3.79 25.33
C GLU A 579 43.78 -3.77 23.92
N ALA A 580 44.15 -4.95 23.38
CA ALA A 580 44.61 -5.08 22.00
C ALA A 580 43.53 -4.68 20.99
N ASP A 581 42.31 -5.22 21.13
CA ASP A 581 41.19 -4.90 20.22
C ASP A 581 40.81 -3.41 20.24
N ARG A 582 40.94 -2.75 21.40
CA ARG A 582 40.72 -1.30 21.53
C ARG A 582 41.83 -0.46 20.91
N ALA A 583 43.07 -0.94 20.95
CA ALA A 583 44.21 -0.26 20.33
C ALA A 583 44.12 -0.28 18.79
N ASP A 584 43.58 -1.36 18.23
CA ASP A 584 43.37 -1.51 16.78
C ASP A 584 42.09 -0.80 16.27
N ALA A 585 41.23 -0.32 17.17
CA ALA A 585 40.03 0.42 16.79
C ALA A 585 40.38 1.88 16.40
N PRO A 586 39.93 2.39 15.23
CA PRO A 586 40.08 3.80 14.88
C PRO A 586 39.34 4.68 15.91
N PRO A 587 39.86 5.88 16.23
CA PRO A 587 39.29 6.72 17.27
C PRO A 587 37.83 7.04 16.98
N ALA A 588 36.97 6.86 17.99
CA ALA A 588 35.55 7.20 17.91
C ALA A 588 35.38 8.63 17.38
N ARG A 589 34.56 8.81 16.33
CA ARG A 589 34.24 10.13 15.78
C ARG A 589 33.61 10.97 16.89
N ARG A 590 34.36 11.92 17.46
CA ARG A 590 33.83 12.89 18.40
C ARG A 590 32.68 13.66 17.73
N PRO A 591 31.52 13.82 18.37
CA PRO A 591 30.48 14.68 17.84
C PRO A 591 31.06 16.09 17.68
N ARG A 592 30.90 16.67 16.49
CA ARG A 592 31.29 18.06 16.21
C ARG A 592 30.54 18.96 17.21
N ARG A 593 31.25 19.45 18.23
CA ARG A 593 30.75 20.54 19.08
C ARG A 593 30.40 21.71 18.14
N LYS A 594 29.12 22.01 17.98
CA LYS A 594 28.69 23.28 17.39
C LYS A 594 29.18 24.38 18.32
N THR A 595 30.13 25.19 17.85
CA THR A 595 30.50 26.44 18.49
C THR A 595 29.22 27.29 18.62
N PRO A 596 28.87 27.84 19.79
CA PRO A 596 27.73 28.72 19.90
C PRO A 596 27.98 29.95 19.02
N ALA A 597 27.01 30.27 18.16
CA ALA A 597 27.01 31.51 17.42
C ALA A 597 27.07 32.66 18.44
N ARG A 598 28.14 33.45 18.39
CA ARG A 598 28.22 34.71 19.12
C ARG A 598 27.14 35.63 18.56
N THR A 599 26.26 36.09 19.45
CA THR A 599 25.35 37.23 19.28
C THR A 599 26.08 38.47 18.80
#